data_AF-A0A644V6A0-F1
#
_entry.id   AF-A0A644V6A0-F1
#
_cell.length_a   1.000
_cell.length_b   1.000
_cell.length_c   1.000
_cell.angle_alpha   90.00
_cell.angle_beta   90.00
_cell.angle_gamma   90.00
#
_symmetry.space_group_name_H-M   'P 1'
#
loop_
_entity.id
_entity.type
_entity.pdbx_description
1 polymer ?
#
loop_
_entity_poly.entity_id
_entity_poly.type
_entity_poly.pdbx_seq_one_letter_code
_entity_poly.pdbx_strand_id
1 'polypeptide(L)'
;MQVALRLEFKNVFPNENKKDILDYLKEISKDTLFKLIGFSTRYPQPNFDNFFSNPELGADIYNRVLRYCINNKISTKPVVISREASLRISEIILSHIDEFKSAKEDVDRSELNIFKSFLIINEELNAKDDKKISSDENLEKFVDMSISSSFPLADLGLYGKNDIDFYKLLYCTLVRFNYLLEFLKSKDEYKYLEEALCTAFATSNPQDLLYQVKYLFGNLLVMKGSGSYIFAVEDKNQILFLDSFVSEVIDEDDDFTHLRNFPLLKTEDNVYTIIDFFFTLDKFTKSAKFILKDAFNKKHGLPPEDRTFFSFYNKEFSEDFLMKKVLDELFPDSLYIKKKETEDHDNEPDYYARNKDRVYFFENKDVMIAKGVKSSGDIEKINEALQTKFNKGKIGIGQLIYSIKQIVNKTFKFDDGANKRNDLVIYPILLVSDRIFMCQGINHRINTWFRAKLGNEYTINPLVKDLTVIDIDTIIYWLPYLKQNHKNFRNIIHNHTNVMTDAFKTKPKRKYVDLMEFLQRKIEKQLRPISERLRRVRLEPKYLLSLFKDIFPEK
;
A
#
# COMPACT_ATOMS: atom_id res chain seq x y z
N MET A 1 10.10 -1.05 -15.64
CA MET A 1 9.43 0.11 -15.09
C MET A 1 9.91 1.24 -15.96
N GLN A 2 9.06 1.73 -16.84
CA GLN A 2 9.38 2.92 -17.60
C GLN A 2 9.15 4.07 -16.63
N VAL A 3 10.22 4.71 -16.17
CA VAL A 3 10.09 5.99 -15.47
C VAL A 3 9.47 6.92 -16.49
N ALA A 4 8.21 7.27 -16.28
CA ALA A 4 7.52 8.18 -17.18
C ALA A 4 8.13 9.56 -16.99
N LEU A 5 8.57 10.18 -18.09
CA LEU A 5 9.06 11.55 -18.05
C LEU A 5 7.92 12.46 -17.59
N ARG A 6 8.05 13.09 -16.42
CA ARG A 6 7.13 14.15 -16.01
C ARG A 6 7.55 15.47 -16.62
N LEU A 7 6.63 16.14 -17.31
CA LEU A 7 6.90 17.42 -17.95
C LEU A 7 7.02 18.54 -16.90
N GLU A 8 8.02 19.38 -17.10
CA GLU A 8 8.36 20.57 -16.33
C GLU A 8 7.91 21.84 -17.04
N PHE A 9 7.90 22.96 -16.31
CA PHE A 9 7.37 24.23 -16.83
C PHE A 9 8.10 24.65 -18.11
N LYS A 10 9.44 24.61 -18.07
CA LYS A 10 10.29 24.99 -19.22
C LYS A 10 10.18 24.04 -20.42
N ASN A 11 9.67 22.82 -20.23
CA ASN A 11 9.46 21.89 -21.34
C ASN A 11 8.33 22.37 -22.27
N VAL A 12 7.34 23.07 -21.71
CA VAL A 12 6.15 23.53 -22.45
C VAL A 12 6.17 25.05 -22.68
N PHE A 13 6.70 25.82 -21.73
CA PHE A 13 6.74 27.28 -21.74
C PHE A 13 8.18 27.81 -21.63
N PRO A 14 9.08 27.51 -22.59
CA PRO A 14 10.50 27.85 -22.48
C PRO A 14 10.79 29.37 -22.48
N ASN A 15 9.85 30.18 -23.00
CA ASN A 15 10.00 31.63 -23.14
C ASN A 15 9.17 32.40 -22.09
N GLU A 16 8.49 31.72 -21.18
CA GLU A 16 7.72 32.36 -20.11
C GLU A 16 8.46 32.23 -18.78
N ASN A 17 8.37 33.27 -17.95
CA ASN A 17 8.85 33.20 -16.58
C ASN A 17 7.80 32.49 -15.72
N LYS A 18 8.23 31.41 -15.06
CA LYS A 18 7.45 30.69 -14.05
C LYS A 18 7.13 31.63 -12.88
N LYS A 19 5.85 31.74 -12.50
CA LYS A 19 5.40 32.37 -11.23
C LYS A 19 5.36 31.35 -10.09
N ASP A 20 5.10 31.81 -8.87
CA ASP A 20 4.78 30.93 -7.76
C ASP A 20 3.49 30.14 -8.04
N ILE A 21 3.37 28.93 -7.50
CA ILE A 21 2.18 28.10 -7.70
C ILE A 21 0.91 28.76 -7.16
N LEU A 22 1.00 29.45 -6.01
CA LEU A 22 -0.15 30.15 -5.43
C LEU A 22 -0.62 31.30 -6.31
N ASP A 23 0.29 31.96 -7.04
CA ASP A 23 -0.08 33.03 -7.98
C ASP A 23 -0.97 32.50 -9.11
N TYR A 24 -0.72 31.29 -9.59
CA TYR A 24 -1.59 30.66 -10.60
C TYR A 24 -2.92 30.20 -9.99
N LEU A 25 -2.89 29.61 -8.78
CA LEU A 25 -4.09 29.10 -8.12
C LEU A 25 -5.07 30.21 -7.69
N LYS A 26 -4.56 31.37 -7.25
CA LYS A 26 -5.38 32.53 -6.87
C LYS A 26 -6.18 33.14 -8.01
N GLU A 27 -5.80 32.86 -9.25
CA GLU A 27 -6.52 33.29 -10.44
C GLU A 27 -7.67 32.34 -10.83
N ILE A 28 -7.88 31.26 -10.06
CA ILE A 28 -8.91 30.24 -10.28
C ILE A 28 -10.02 30.39 -9.23
N SER A 29 -11.27 30.14 -9.62
CA SER A 29 -12.39 30.16 -8.67
C SER A 29 -12.28 29.06 -7.62
N LYS A 30 -12.69 29.34 -6.37
CA LYS A 30 -12.72 28.35 -5.28
C LYS A 30 -13.48 27.08 -5.66
N ASP A 31 -14.63 27.21 -6.33
CA ASP A 31 -15.45 26.07 -6.74
C ASP A 31 -14.75 25.17 -7.76
N THR A 32 -13.98 25.75 -8.67
CA THR A 32 -13.17 25.02 -9.66
C THR A 32 -12.02 24.29 -8.99
N LEU A 33 -11.34 24.93 -8.02
CA LEU A 33 -10.28 24.29 -7.24
C LEU A 33 -10.82 23.10 -6.43
N PHE A 34 -12.02 23.21 -5.85
CA PHE A 34 -12.65 22.09 -5.14
C PHE A 34 -13.04 20.95 -6.07
N LYS A 35 -13.58 21.27 -7.25
CA LYS A 35 -13.85 20.26 -8.29
C LYS A 35 -12.57 19.59 -8.76
N LEU A 36 -11.46 20.33 -8.89
CA LEU A 36 -10.16 19.79 -9.28
C LEU A 36 -9.68 18.71 -8.30
N ILE A 37 -9.79 18.95 -6.98
CA ILE A 37 -9.40 17.99 -5.94
C ILE A 37 -10.08 16.64 -6.20
N GLY A 38 -11.41 16.63 -6.29
CA GLY A 38 -12.15 15.39 -6.55
C GLY A 38 -11.94 14.81 -7.95
N PHE A 39 -11.88 15.66 -8.98
CA PHE A 39 -11.62 15.23 -10.36
C PHE A 39 -10.28 14.52 -10.49
N SER A 40 -9.27 14.95 -9.73
CA SER A 40 -7.95 14.35 -9.67
C SER A 40 -7.91 12.95 -9.05
N THR A 41 -9.05 12.41 -8.59
CA THR A 41 -9.16 11.03 -8.11
C THR A 41 -9.62 10.03 -9.18
N ARG A 42 -10.04 10.54 -10.36
CA ARG A 42 -10.53 9.73 -11.49
C ARG A 42 -9.42 8.93 -12.15
N TYR A 43 -9.80 7.84 -12.82
CA TYR A 43 -8.88 7.07 -13.64
C TYR A 43 -9.55 6.67 -14.97
N PRO A 44 -8.87 6.80 -16.13
CA PRO A 44 -7.53 7.36 -16.32
C PRO A 44 -7.48 8.87 -16.00
N GLN A 45 -6.35 9.34 -15.49
CA GLN A 45 -6.08 10.77 -15.33
C GLN A 45 -5.97 11.43 -16.71
N PRO A 46 -6.43 12.68 -16.88
CA PRO A 46 -6.12 13.43 -18.07
C PRO A 46 -4.61 13.70 -18.16
N ASN A 47 -4.16 14.05 -19.36
CA ASN A 47 -2.78 14.38 -19.68
C ASN A 47 -2.77 15.51 -20.71
N PHE A 48 -1.59 15.98 -21.13
CA PHE A 48 -1.45 17.15 -22.01
C PHE A 48 -2.27 17.09 -23.32
N ASP A 49 -2.64 15.90 -23.80
CA ASP A 49 -3.38 15.68 -25.04
C ASP A 49 -4.91 15.62 -24.89
N ASN A 50 -5.43 15.62 -23.65
CA ASN A 50 -6.88 15.58 -23.38
C ASN A 50 -7.29 16.38 -22.13
N PHE A 51 -6.44 17.31 -21.69
CA PHE A 51 -6.67 18.10 -20.48
C PHE A 51 -7.62 19.29 -20.72
N PHE A 52 -7.48 19.97 -21.86
CA PHE A 52 -8.18 21.22 -22.15
C PHE A 52 -9.53 21.00 -22.80
N SER A 53 -10.54 21.75 -22.35
CA SER A 53 -11.87 21.74 -22.96
C SER A 53 -11.92 22.57 -24.26
N ASN A 54 -11.11 23.64 -24.36
CA ASN A 54 -10.93 24.41 -25.59
C ASN A 54 -9.98 23.69 -26.58
N PRO A 55 -10.46 23.28 -27.78
CA PRO A 55 -9.65 22.56 -28.75
C PRO A 55 -8.45 23.34 -29.30
N GLU A 56 -8.54 24.67 -29.43
CA GLU A 56 -7.45 25.50 -29.96
C GLU A 56 -6.30 25.59 -28.96
N LEU A 57 -6.64 25.85 -27.68
CA LEU A 57 -5.68 25.84 -26.58
C LEU A 57 -5.04 24.46 -26.42
N GLY A 58 -5.85 23.40 -26.46
CA GLY A 58 -5.37 22.02 -26.40
C GLY A 58 -4.40 21.68 -27.54
N ALA A 59 -4.71 22.11 -28.77
CA ALA A 59 -3.83 21.89 -29.92
C ALA A 59 -2.50 22.66 -29.80
N ASP A 60 -2.51 23.89 -29.30
CA ASP A 60 -1.28 24.65 -29.04
C ASP A 60 -0.38 23.92 -28.03
N ILE A 61 -0.91 23.53 -26.88
CA ILE A 61 -0.16 22.82 -25.84
C ILE A 61 0.38 21.48 -26.36
N TYR A 62 -0.46 20.71 -27.05
CA TYR A 62 -0.05 19.45 -27.68
C TYR A 62 1.15 19.65 -28.62
N ASN A 63 1.11 20.67 -29.48
CA ASN A 63 2.19 20.99 -30.41
C ASN A 63 3.48 21.41 -29.70
N ARG A 64 3.39 22.18 -28.59
CA ARG A 64 4.56 22.55 -27.78
C ARG A 64 5.24 21.31 -27.19
N VAL A 65 4.45 20.40 -26.60
CA VAL A 65 4.96 19.14 -26.05
C VAL A 65 5.58 18.26 -27.13
N LEU A 66 4.93 18.12 -28.30
CA LEU A 66 5.50 17.34 -29.41
C LEU A 66 6.85 17.89 -29.88
N ARG A 67 6.97 19.21 -30.05
CA ARG A 67 8.24 19.85 -30.42
C ARG A 67 9.32 19.55 -29.40
N TYR A 68 9.01 19.65 -28.11
CA TYR A 68 9.94 19.28 -27.04
C TYR A 68 10.38 17.80 -27.13
N CYS A 69 9.43 16.87 -27.32
CA CYS A 69 9.73 15.45 -27.46
C CYS A 69 10.63 15.15 -28.67
N ILE A 70 10.34 15.76 -29.82
CA ILE A 70 11.13 15.60 -31.05
C ILE A 70 12.56 16.12 -30.84
N ASN A 71 12.69 17.34 -30.30
CA ASN A 71 13.98 17.98 -30.09
C ASN A 71 14.88 17.20 -29.11
N ASN A 72 14.28 16.53 -28.13
CA ASN A 72 15.00 15.76 -27.10
C ASN A 72 14.99 14.25 -27.35
N LYS A 73 14.51 13.79 -28.52
CA LYS A 73 14.43 12.36 -28.90
C LYS A 73 13.69 11.49 -27.87
N ILE A 74 12.66 12.05 -27.24
CA ILE A 74 11.83 11.34 -26.27
C ILE A 74 10.83 10.45 -27.02
N SER A 75 10.96 9.13 -26.86
CA SER A 75 10.09 8.15 -27.51
C SER A 75 8.91 7.70 -26.65
N THR A 76 8.92 8.02 -25.35
CA THR A 76 7.86 7.67 -24.40
C THR A 76 6.88 8.83 -24.26
N LYS A 77 5.59 8.54 -24.12
CA LYS A 77 4.59 9.58 -23.88
C LYS A 77 4.88 10.23 -22.51
N PRO A 78 5.15 11.54 -22.43
CA PRO A 78 5.34 12.22 -21.15
C PRO A 78 4.05 12.29 -20.34
N VAL A 79 4.18 12.56 -19.05
CA VAL A 79 3.07 12.70 -18.10
C VAL A 79 3.07 14.10 -17.52
N VAL A 80 1.91 14.74 -17.45
CA VAL A 80 1.72 15.99 -16.70
C VAL A 80 1.06 15.74 -15.36
N ILE A 81 0.01 14.92 -15.34
CA ILE A 81 -0.79 14.68 -14.14
C ILE A 81 -0.46 13.31 -13.59
N SER A 82 0.01 13.30 -12.35
CA SER A 82 0.28 12.09 -11.57
C SER A 82 -0.47 12.18 -10.24
N ARG A 83 -0.74 11.04 -9.61
CA ARG A 83 -1.46 11.01 -8.33
C ARG A 83 -0.74 11.79 -7.23
N GLU A 84 0.57 11.65 -7.16
CA GLU A 84 1.40 12.40 -6.20
C GLU A 84 1.28 13.91 -6.45
N ALA A 85 1.36 14.35 -7.71
CA ALA A 85 1.21 15.76 -8.06
C ALA A 85 -0.20 16.30 -7.75
N SER A 86 -1.23 15.50 -8.01
CA SER A 86 -2.62 15.83 -7.68
C SER A 86 -2.83 16.02 -6.18
N LEU A 87 -2.22 15.18 -5.35
CA LEU A 87 -2.28 15.30 -3.89
C LEU A 87 -1.52 16.53 -3.39
N ARG A 88 -0.35 16.85 -3.95
CA ARG A 88 0.38 18.07 -3.61
C ARG A 88 -0.42 19.32 -3.94
N ILE A 89 -1.04 19.38 -5.12
CA ILE A 89 -1.92 20.50 -5.48
C ILE A 89 -3.13 20.56 -4.53
N SER A 90 -3.74 19.42 -4.21
CA SER A 90 -4.87 19.38 -3.27
C SER A 90 -4.47 19.90 -1.88
N GLU A 91 -3.29 19.55 -1.40
CA GLU A 91 -2.76 20.00 -0.11
C GLU A 91 -2.49 21.52 -0.09
N ILE A 92 -1.91 22.06 -1.17
CA ILE A 92 -1.68 23.51 -1.34
C ILE A 92 -3.02 24.26 -1.39
N ILE A 93 -4.01 23.74 -2.13
CA ILE A 93 -5.35 24.34 -2.20
C ILE A 93 -6.01 24.35 -0.82
N LEU A 94 -5.94 23.24 -0.07
CA LEU A 94 -6.64 23.13 1.20
C LEU A 94 -5.93 23.88 2.33
N SER A 95 -4.61 24.03 2.28
CA SER A 95 -3.84 24.84 3.25
C SER A 95 -4.02 26.35 3.08
N HIS A 96 -4.42 26.80 1.90
CA HIS A 96 -4.64 28.23 1.58
C HIS A 96 -6.10 28.53 1.24
N ILE A 97 -7.04 27.73 1.77
CA ILE A 97 -8.47 27.75 1.41
C ILE A 97 -9.12 29.13 1.56
N ASP A 98 -8.66 29.94 2.53
CA ASP A 98 -9.18 31.27 2.83
C ASP A 98 -8.71 32.35 1.85
N GLU A 99 -7.67 32.07 1.06
CA GLU A 99 -7.14 32.99 0.05
C GLU A 99 -7.93 32.94 -1.27
N PHE A 100 -8.71 31.88 -1.49
CA PHE A 100 -9.46 31.67 -2.72
C PHE A 100 -10.86 32.27 -2.63
N LYS A 101 -11.25 33.00 -3.68
CA LYS A 101 -12.55 33.68 -3.77
C LYS A 101 -13.45 32.98 -4.78
N SER A 102 -14.75 33.02 -4.52
CA SER A 102 -15.75 32.74 -5.55
C SER A 102 -15.77 33.92 -6.53
N ALA A 103 -15.56 33.64 -7.82
CA ALA A 103 -15.48 34.65 -8.86
C ALA A 103 -16.05 34.11 -10.17
N LYS A 104 -16.36 35.02 -11.11
CA LYS A 104 -16.74 34.63 -12.47
C LYS A 104 -15.56 33.94 -13.14
N GLU A 105 -15.79 32.72 -13.61
CA GLU A 105 -14.76 31.84 -14.14
C GLU A 105 -14.42 32.16 -15.60
N ASP A 106 -13.13 32.34 -15.88
CA ASP A 106 -12.54 32.19 -17.21
C ASP A 106 -12.00 30.76 -17.29
N VAL A 107 -12.70 29.90 -18.04
CA VAL A 107 -12.41 28.46 -18.11
C VAL A 107 -11.04 28.22 -18.73
N ASP A 108 -10.72 28.89 -19.84
CA ASP A 108 -9.45 28.71 -20.56
C ASP A 108 -8.26 29.14 -19.70
N ARG A 109 -8.39 30.29 -19.03
CA ARG A 109 -7.37 30.76 -18.09
C ARG A 109 -7.23 29.82 -16.89
N SER A 110 -8.34 29.34 -16.34
CA SER A 110 -8.34 28.41 -15.21
C SER A 110 -7.64 27.10 -15.56
N GLU A 111 -8.02 26.46 -16.68
CA GLU A 111 -7.38 25.23 -17.15
C GLU A 111 -5.88 25.45 -17.40
N LEU A 112 -5.50 26.54 -18.07
CA LEU A 112 -4.08 26.86 -18.32
C LEU A 112 -3.29 27.04 -17.02
N ASN A 113 -3.86 27.72 -16.03
CA ASN A 113 -3.22 27.92 -14.74
C ASN A 113 -3.10 26.61 -13.95
N ILE A 114 -4.12 25.74 -13.97
CA ILE A 114 -4.04 24.38 -13.37
C ILE A 114 -2.92 23.59 -14.05
N PHE A 115 -2.88 23.59 -15.38
CA PHE A 115 -1.86 22.90 -16.15
C PHE A 115 -0.45 23.37 -15.80
N LYS A 116 -0.25 24.69 -15.70
CA LYS A 116 1.03 25.28 -15.25
C LYS A 116 1.38 24.85 -13.84
N SER A 117 0.44 24.86 -12.89
CA SER A 117 0.67 24.38 -11.52
C SER A 117 1.17 22.93 -11.48
N PHE A 118 0.61 22.03 -12.30
CA PHE A 118 1.13 20.65 -12.42
C PHE A 118 2.56 20.59 -12.93
N LEU A 119 2.92 21.40 -13.93
CA LEU A 119 4.29 21.44 -14.44
C LEU A 119 5.29 21.92 -13.38
N ILE A 120 4.89 22.85 -12.50
CA ILE A 120 5.72 23.33 -11.40
C ILE A 120 5.93 22.24 -10.35
N ILE A 121 4.87 21.57 -9.92
CA ILE A 121 4.98 20.44 -8.99
C ILE A 121 5.85 19.32 -9.57
N ASN A 122 5.73 19.04 -10.87
CA ASN A 122 6.56 18.03 -11.51
C ASN A 122 8.05 18.35 -11.47
N GLU A 123 8.46 19.63 -11.52
CA GLU A 123 9.87 20.03 -11.33
C GLU A 123 10.38 19.62 -9.94
N GLU A 124 9.57 19.84 -8.90
CA GLU A 124 9.92 19.45 -7.53
C GLU A 124 10.05 17.94 -7.39
N LEU A 125 9.11 17.20 -7.98
CA LEU A 125 9.12 15.74 -7.92
C LEU A 125 10.29 15.14 -8.74
N ASN A 126 10.60 15.70 -9.92
CA ASN A 126 11.75 15.27 -10.72
C ASN A 126 13.08 15.54 -10.01
N ALA A 127 13.23 16.71 -9.38
CA ALA A 127 14.41 17.04 -8.60
C ALA A 127 14.63 16.09 -7.41
N LYS A 128 13.54 15.52 -6.84
CA LYS A 128 13.63 14.46 -5.82
C LYS A 128 14.13 13.14 -6.44
N ASP A 129 13.71 12.79 -7.64
CA ASP A 129 14.10 11.55 -8.32
C ASP A 129 15.54 11.55 -8.85
N ASP A 130 16.05 12.69 -9.35
CA ASP A 130 17.41 12.79 -9.88
C ASP A 130 18.49 12.54 -8.80
N LYS A 131 18.17 12.81 -7.53
CA LYS A 131 19.06 12.51 -6.39
C LYS A 131 19.22 11.00 -6.11
N LYS A 132 18.48 10.13 -6.80
CA LYS A 132 18.36 8.70 -6.48
C LYS A 132 19.20 7.76 -7.39
N ILE A 133 20.00 8.28 -8.31
CA ILE A 133 20.69 7.47 -9.34
C ILE A 133 22.23 7.44 -9.12
N SER A 134 22.81 6.26 -8.87
CA SER A 134 24.27 6.00 -8.90
C SER A 134 24.75 5.59 -10.31
N SER A 135 26.06 5.51 -10.59
CA SER A 135 26.62 5.45 -11.96
C SER A 135 26.76 4.06 -12.62
N ASP A 136 26.63 2.93 -11.91
CA ASP A 136 27.02 1.61 -12.47
C ASP A 136 25.84 0.69 -12.82
N GLU A 137 25.79 0.09 -14.01
CA GLU A 137 24.68 -0.75 -14.50
C GLU A 137 24.74 -2.22 -14.00
N ASN A 138 24.11 -2.54 -12.87
CA ASN A 138 23.95 -3.93 -12.38
C ASN A 138 22.54 -4.24 -11.84
N LEU A 139 22.25 -5.53 -11.55
CA LEU A 139 20.94 -5.97 -11.02
C LEU A 139 20.56 -5.26 -9.72
N GLU A 140 21.51 -5.07 -8.80
CA GLU A 140 21.23 -4.43 -7.52
C GLU A 140 20.82 -2.96 -7.69
N LYS A 141 21.39 -2.24 -8.65
CA LYS A 141 20.90 -0.89 -9.01
C LYS A 141 19.46 -0.92 -9.52
N PHE A 142 19.06 -1.91 -10.31
CA PHE A 142 17.65 -2.05 -10.72
C PHE A 142 16.73 -2.32 -9.53
N VAL A 143 17.20 -3.07 -8.53
CA VAL A 143 16.48 -3.30 -7.27
C VAL A 143 16.35 -1.98 -6.51
N ASP A 144 17.45 -1.25 -6.32
CA ASP A 144 17.51 0.03 -5.63
C ASP A 144 16.58 1.06 -6.27
N MET A 145 16.68 1.25 -7.59
CA MET A 145 15.77 2.14 -8.33
C MET A 145 14.31 1.70 -8.21
N SER A 146 14.02 0.39 -8.29
CA SER A 146 12.65 -0.10 -8.14
C SER A 146 12.08 0.25 -6.77
N ILE A 147 12.86 0.04 -5.70
CA ILE A 147 12.47 0.36 -4.33
C ILE A 147 12.31 1.87 -4.16
N SER A 148 13.35 2.66 -4.49
CA SER A 148 13.36 4.11 -4.33
C SER A 148 12.24 4.84 -5.06
N SER A 149 11.80 4.32 -6.21
CA SER A 149 10.68 4.89 -6.96
C SER A 149 9.32 4.44 -6.44
N SER A 150 9.14 3.17 -6.04
CA SER A 150 7.82 2.68 -5.63
C SER A 150 7.50 2.88 -4.15
N PHE A 151 8.52 2.93 -3.29
CA PHE A 151 8.35 2.97 -1.83
C PHE A 151 7.62 4.22 -1.33
N PRO A 152 7.92 5.44 -1.83
CA PRO A 152 7.15 6.64 -1.45
C PRO A 152 5.70 6.60 -1.93
N LEU A 153 5.45 5.92 -3.04
CA LEU A 153 4.13 5.86 -3.69
C LEU A 153 3.28 4.69 -3.21
N ALA A 154 3.81 3.79 -2.36
CA ALA A 154 3.14 2.54 -2.02
C ALA A 154 1.77 2.73 -1.35
N ASP A 155 1.65 3.80 -0.58
CA ASP A 155 0.42 4.15 0.09
C ASP A 155 -0.59 4.84 -0.84
N LEU A 156 -0.17 5.32 -2.01
CA LEU A 156 -1.01 6.00 -3.01
C LEU A 156 -1.57 5.03 -4.08
N GLY A 157 -1.21 3.75 -3.98
CA GLY A 157 -1.49 2.76 -5.02
C GLY A 157 -0.27 2.55 -5.92
N LEU A 158 0.28 1.34 -5.87
CA LEU A 158 1.57 0.99 -6.47
C LEU A 158 1.59 1.02 -8.02
N TYR A 159 0.42 1.06 -8.67
CA TYR A 159 0.31 0.89 -10.13
C TYR A 159 -0.65 1.90 -10.76
N GLY A 160 -0.35 2.28 -12.00
CA GLY A 160 -1.16 3.26 -12.74
C GLY A 160 -2.64 2.89 -12.82
N LYS A 161 -2.97 1.64 -13.19
CA LYS A 161 -4.34 1.11 -13.08
C LYS A 161 -4.52 0.44 -11.72
N ASN A 162 -5.14 1.15 -10.78
CA ASN A 162 -5.25 0.74 -9.38
C ASN A 162 -6.64 0.23 -8.97
N ASP A 163 -7.57 -0.01 -9.91
CA ASP A 163 -8.91 -0.53 -9.57
C ASP A 163 -8.83 -1.82 -8.75
N ILE A 164 -7.99 -2.77 -9.19
CA ILE A 164 -7.78 -4.05 -8.50
C ILE A 164 -7.18 -3.82 -7.10
N ASP A 165 -6.24 -2.88 -6.97
CA ASP A 165 -5.61 -2.56 -5.70
C ASP A 165 -6.62 -1.92 -4.74
N PHE A 166 -7.47 -1.02 -5.26
CA PHE A 166 -8.56 -0.42 -4.51
C PHE A 166 -9.57 -1.48 -4.05
N TYR A 167 -10.04 -2.36 -4.94
CA TYR A 167 -10.99 -3.41 -4.56
C TYR A 167 -10.39 -4.38 -3.53
N LYS A 168 -9.12 -4.75 -3.70
CA LYS A 168 -8.39 -5.57 -2.73
C LYS A 168 -8.31 -4.86 -1.37
N LEU A 169 -7.83 -3.61 -1.36
CA LEU A 169 -7.68 -2.84 -0.13
C LEU A 169 -9.02 -2.66 0.58
N LEU A 170 -10.07 -2.33 -0.16
CA LEU A 170 -11.41 -2.16 0.39
C LEU A 170 -11.93 -3.45 1.06
N TYR A 171 -11.82 -4.58 0.36
CA TYR A 171 -12.22 -5.88 0.89
C TYR A 171 -11.42 -6.24 2.16
N CYS A 172 -10.10 -6.15 2.09
CA CYS A 172 -9.22 -6.52 3.20
C CYS A 172 -9.39 -5.59 4.40
N THR A 173 -9.57 -4.29 4.18
CA THR A 173 -9.84 -3.32 5.24
C THR A 173 -11.13 -3.66 5.97
N LEU A 174 -12.23 -3.99 5.28
CA LEU A 174 -13.48 -4.38 5.96
C LEU A 174 -13.31 -5.64 6.79
N VAL A 175 -12.67 -6.67 6.23
CA VAL A 175 -12.44 -7.94 6.94
C VAL A 175 -11.57 -7.71 8.18
N ARG A 176 -10.47 -6.96 8.05
CA ARG A 176 -9.57 -6.64 9.17
C ARG A 176 -10.23 -5.77 10.22
N PHE A 177 -11.00 -4.77 9.79
CA PHE A 177 -11.72 -3.89 10.71
C PHE A 177 -12.77 -4.68 11.50
N ASN A 178 -13.48 -5.61 10.85
CA ASN A 178 -14.37 -6.52 11.56
C ASN A 178 -13.62 -7.39 12.59
N TYR A 179 -12.47 -7.97 12.24
CA TYR A 179 -11.65 -8.69 13.22
C TYR A 179 -11.16 -7.79 14.36
N LEU A 180 -10.84 -6.52 14.08
CA LEU A 180 -10.47 -5.56 15.13
C LEU A 180 -11.64 -5.33 16.09
N LEU A 181 -12.86 -5.11 15.59
CA LEU A 181 -14.03 -4.95 16.44
C LEU A 181 -14.34 -6.23 17.25
N GLU A 182 -14.19 -7.41 16.65
CA GLU A 182 -14.29 -8.69 17.38
C GLU A 182 -13.24 -8.80 18.49
N PHE A 183 -12.00 -8.42 18.22
CA PHE A 183 -10.92 -8.43 19.20
C PHE A 183 -11.20 -7.50 20.37
N LEU A 184 -11.64 -6.26 20.11
CA LEU A 184 -11.97 -5.29 21.15
C LEU A 184 -13.14 -5.75 22.03
N LYS A 185 -14.07 -6.55 21.47
CA LYS A 185 -15.18 -7.19 22.20
C LYS A 185 -14.80 -8.49 22.92
N SER A 186 -13.63 -9.06 22.65
CA SER A 186 -13.25 -10.39 23.14
C SER A 186 -12.95 -10.44 24.63
N LYS A 187 -12.60 -9.30 25.25
CA LYS A 187 -12.30 -9.17 26.67
C LYS A 187 -12.82 -7.83 27.21
N ASP A 188 -13.44 -7.85 28.38
CA ASP A 188 -13.98 -6.64 29.04
C ASP A 188 -12.90 -5.56 29.27
N GLU A 189 -11.64 -5.98 29.45
CA GLU A 189 -10.51 -5.06 29.64
C GLU A 189 -10.28 -4.12 28.45
N TYR A 190 -10.74 -4.47 27.24
CA TYR A 190 -10.59 -3.70 26.01
C TYR A 190 -11.77 -2.76 25.72
N LYS A 191 -12.81 -2.75 26.55
CA LYS A 191 -13.99 -1.91 26.34
C LYS A 191 -13.66 -0.42 26.16
N TYR A 192 -12.68 0.10 26.89
CA TYR A 192 -12.25 1.50 26.74
C TYR A 192 -11.62 1.82 25.36
N LEU A 193 -10.99 0.84 24.72
CA LEU A 193 -10.44 0.98 23.36
C LEU A 193 -11.58 0.99 22.34
N GLU A 194 -12.59 0.15 22.54
CA GLU A 194 -13.83 0.13 21.76
C GLU A 194 -14.56 1.48 21.83
N GLU A 195 -14.79 2.00 23.04
CA GLU A 195 -15.45 3.29 23.28
C GLU A 195 -14.66 4.46 22.65
N ALA A 196 -13.34 4.45 22.76
CA ALA A 196 -12.48 5.45 22.13
C ALA A 196 -12.59 5.42 20.61
N LEU A 197 -12.63 4.23 20.00
CA LEU A 197 -12.79 4.09 18.56
C LEU A 197 -14.16 4.61 18.08
N CYS A 198 -15.24 4.26 18.78
CA CYS A 198 -16.58 4.74 18.44
C CYS A 198 -16.68 6.27 18.56
N THR A 199 -16.10 6.84 19.63
CA THR A 199 -16.05 8.28 19.89
C THR A 199 -15.28 9.02 18.80
N ALA A 200 -14.12 8.50 18.38
CA ALA A 200 -13.27 9.13 17.36
C ALA A 200 -13.96 9.24 15.99
N PHE A 201 -14.92 8.36 15.72
CA PHE A 201 -15.72 8.37 14.49
C PHE A 201 -17.15 8.90 14.71
N ALA A 202 -17.44 9.53 15.85
CA ALA A 202 -18.77 10.08 16.18
C ALA A 202 -19.92 9.05 16.05
N THR A 203 -19.68 7.81 16.48
CA THR A 203 -20.66 6.72 16.46
C THR A 203 -21.00 6.23 17.86
N SER A 204 -22.19 5.64 18.00
CA SER A 204 -22.73 5.29 19.33
C SER A 204 -22.19 3.98 19.90
N ASN A 205 -21.90 3.01 19.03
CA ASN A 205 -21.44 1.67 19.39
C ASN A 205 -20.77 0.98 18.18
N PRO A 206 -20.09 -0.17 18.35
CA PRO A 206 -19.35 -0.78 17.25
C PRO A 206 -20.22 -1.31 16.10
N GLN A 207 -21.46 -1.68 16.37
CA GLN A 207 -22.38 -2.16 15.34
C GLN A 207 -22.78 -0.98 14.43
N ASP A 208 -23.11 0.16 15.03
CA ASP A 208 -23.33 1.43 14.33
C ASP A 208 -22.07 1.86 13.57
N LEU A 209 -20.89 1.81 14.20
CA LEU A 209 -19.62 2.08 13.54
C LEU A 209 -19.41 1.20 12.30
N LEU A 210 -19.55 -0.12 12.43
CA LEU A 210 -19.40 -1.04 11.31
C LEU A 210 -20.40 -0.75 10.18
N TYR A 211 -21.64 -0.41 10.52
CA TYR A 211 -22.66 0.00 9.55
C TYR A 211 -22.22 1.25 8.78
N GLN A 212 -21.77 2.29 9.47
CA GLN A 212 -21.30 3.54 8.83
C GLN A 212 -20.07 3.29 7.93
N VAL A 213 -19.13 2.46 8.37
CA VAL A 213 -17.96 2.07 7.55
C VAL A 213 -18.41 1.37 6.27
N LYS A 214 -19.32 0.39 6.36
CA LYS A 214 -19.85 -0.30 5.18
C LYS A 214 -20.62 0.66 4.27
N TYR A 215 -21.41 1.58 4.83
CA TYR A 215 -22.12 2.58 4.02
C TYR A 215 -21.16 3.46 3.22
N LEU A 216 -20.11 3.99 3.87
CA LEU A 216 -19.06 4.76 3.20
C LEU A 216 -18.39 3.93 2.10
N PHE A 217 -18.00 2.69 2.39
CA PHE A 217 -17.30 1.83 1.43
C PHE A 217 -18.19 1.45 0.24
N GLY A 218 -19.49 1.27 0.46
CA GLY A 218 -20.48 1.12 -0.60
C GLY A 218 -20.50 2.33 -1.54
N ASN A 219 -20.52 3.53 -0.98
CA ASN A 219 -20.43 4.77 -1.77
C ASN A 219 -19.10 4.89 -2.52
N LEU A 220 -17.97 4.50 -1.92
CA LEU A 220 -16.67 4.47 -2.61
C LEU A 220 -16.69 3.54 -3.83
N LEU A 221 -17.34 2.38 -3.73
CA LEU A 221 -17.52 1.45 -4.86
C LEU A 221 -18.37 2.07 -5.98
N VAL A 222 -19.50 2.69 -5.63
CA VAL A 222 -20.39 3.37 -6.61
C VAL A 222 -19.66 4.51 -7.30
N MET A 223 -18.92 5.33 -6.54
CA MET A 223 -18.09 6.41 -7.07
C MET A 223 -17.03 5.90 -8.03
N LYS A 224 -16.30 4.84 -7.67
CA LYS A 224 -15.31 4.22 -8.57
C LYS A 224 -15.93 3.66 -9.84
N GLY A 225 -17.11 3.06 -9.77
CA GLY A 225 -17.82 2.53 -10.93
C GLY A 225 -18.38 3.60 -11.88
N SER A 226 -18.87 4.72 -11.31
CA SER A 226 -19.47 5.83 -12.07
C SER A 226 -18.48 6.90 -12.53
N GLY A 227 -17.26 6.90 -11.96
CA GLY A 227 -16.32 8.02 -12.10
C GLY A 227 -16.73 9.26 -11.30
N SER A 228 -17.72 9.15 -10.41
CA SER A 228 -18.03 10.22 -9.45
C SER A 228 -16.95 10.30 -8.36
N TYR A 229 -16.88 11.45 -7.72
CA TYR A 229 -16.03 11.74 -6.55
C TYR A 229 -16.78 12.57 -5.50
N ILE A 230 -18.07 12.83 -5.73
CA ILE A 230 -18.98 13.58 -4.88
C ILE A 230 -20.13 12.66 -4.49
N PHE A 231 -20.57 12.74 -3.25
CA PHE A 231 -21.80 12.12 -2.79
C PHE A 231 -22.49 12.99 -1.73
N ALA A 232 -23.81 12.92 -1.70
CA ALA A 232 -24.65 13.60 -0.72
C ALA A 232 -25.28 12.58 0.22
N VAL A 233 -25.48 12.98 1.47
CA VAL A 233 -26.14 12.18 2.50
C VAL A 233 -27.28 12.96 3.12
N GLU A 234 -28.31 12.28 3.62
CA GLU A 234 -29.45 12.92 4.29
C GLU A 234 -29.55 12.53 5.77
N ASP A 235 -29.05 11.35 6.13
CA ASP A 235 -29.09 10.85 7.49
C ASP A 235 -28.12 11.60 8.40
N LYS A 236 -28.62 12.04 9.56
CA LYS A 236 -27.84 12.84 10.51
C LYS A 236 -26.66 12.07 11.11
N ASN A 237 -26.81 10.75 11.33
CA ASN A 237 -25.72 9.95 11.88
C ASN A 237 -24.61 9.75 10.83
N GLN A 238 -24.98 9.59 9.55
CA GLN A 238 -24.03 9.59 8.45
C GLN A 238 -23.27 10.91 8.34
N ILE A 239 -23.96 12.05 8.45
CA ILE A 239 -23.33 13.38 8.44
C ILE A 239 -22.32 13.50 9.60
N LEU A 240 -22.72 13.16 10.83
CA LEU A 240 -21.84 13.20 12.00
C LEU A 240 -20.61 12.30 11.83
N PHE A 241 -20.79 11.09 11.31
CA PHE A 241 -19.71 10.17 11.00
C PHE A 241 -18.75 10.75 9.96
N LEU A 242 -19.26 11.26 8.82
CA LEU A 242 -18.44 11.80 7.74
C LEU A 242 -17.72 13.10 8.13
N ASP A 243 -18.32 13.91 8.99
CA ASP A 243 -17.68 15.12 9.54
C ASP A 243 -16.43 14.78 10.36
N SER A 244 -16.31 13.56 10.92
CA SER A 244 -15.06 13.09 11.56
C SER A 244 -13.89 12.87 10.59
N PHE A 245 -14.12 12.97 9.28
CA PHE A 245 -13.11 12.83 8.22
C PHE A 245 -12.77 14.16 7.54
N VAL A 246 -13.27 15.28 8.06
CA VAL A 246 -13.06 16.62 7.52
C VAL A 246 -12.30 17.46 8.53
N SER A 247 -11.45 18.37 8.06
CA SER A 247 -10.78 19.38 8.88
C SER A 247 -10.84 20.74 8.19
N GLU A 248 -11.00 21.80 8.97
CA GLU A 248 -10.88 23.18 8.52
C GLU A 248 -9.41 23.60 8.38
N VAL A 249 -8.50 22.92 9.09
CA VAL A 249 -7.06 23.21 9.10
C VAL A 249 -6.31 22.05 8.45
N ILE A 250 -5.65 22.34 7.34
CA ILE A 250 -4.78 21.41 6.61
C ILE A 250 -3.41 22.07 6.46
N ASP A 251 -2.40 21.50 7.11
CA ASP A 251 -1.02 21.94 6.92
C ASP A 251 -0.34 21.09 5.85
N GLU A 252 0.51 21.71 5.03
CA GLU A 252 1.30 21.01 4.03
C GLU A 252 2.29 20.04 4.67
N ASP A 253 2.42 18.87 4.04
CA ASP A 253 3.22 17.81 4.61
C ASP A 253 3.78 16.83 3.56
N ASP A 254 5.07 16.49 3.69
CA ASP A 254 5.75 15.58 2.75
C ASP A 254 5.18 14.16 2.66
N ASP A 255 4.36 13.72 3.62
CA ASP A 255 3.65 12.43 3.58
C ASP A 255 2.13 12.61 3.69
N PHE A 256 1.61 13.82 3.41
CA PHE A 256 0.17 14.10 3.41
C PHE A 256 -0.55 13.73 4.71
N THR A 257 0.11 13.91 5.87
CA THR A 257 -0.43 13.44 7.17
C THR A 257 -1.82 14.03 7.44
N HIS A 258 -2.03 15.31 7.13
CA HIS A 258 -3.34 15.95 7.31
C HIS A 258 -4.38 15.37 6.35
N LEU A 259 -4.09 15.24 5.06
CA LEU A 259 -5.02 14.63 4.09
C LEU A 259 -5.33 13.16 4.41
N ARG A 260 -4.38 12.40 4.96
CA ARG A 260 -4.61 11.04 5.45
C ARG A 260 -5.54 11.03 6.66
N ASN A 261 -5.40 12.01 7.54
CA ASN A 261 -6.24 12.18 8.72
C ASN A 261 -7.60 12.82 8.38
N PHE A 262 -7.75 13.50 7.27
CA PHE A 262 -9.00 14.14 6.88
C PHE A 262 -9.20 13.99 5.37
N PRO A 263 -9.52 12.77 4.89
CA PRO A 263 -9.53 12.44 3.46
C PRO A 263 -10.79 12.90 2.72
N LEU A 264 -11.69 13.64 3.39
CA LEU A 264 -12.91 14.19 2.82
C LEU A 264 -12.87 15.72 2.82
N LEU A 265 -13.39 16.31 1.76
CA LEU A 265 -13.70 17.73 1.68
C LEU A 265 -15.21 17.92 1.78
N LYS A 266 -15.67 18.74 2.72
CA LYS A 266 -17.08 19.14 2.83
C LYS A 266 -17.30 20.40 2.01
N THR A 267 -18.15 20.32 0.98
CA THR A 267 -18.44 21.46 0.10
C THR A 267 -19.75 22.15 0.47
N GLU A 268 -20.69 21.40 1.04
CA GLU A 268 -21.96 21.88 1.60
C GLU A 268 -22.28 21.06 2.86
N ASP A 269 -23.32 21.43 3.62
CA ASP A 269 -23.66 20.80 4.91
C ASP A 269 -23.80 19.26 4.85
N ASN A 270 -24.16 18.73 3.69
CA ASN A 270 -24.40 17.31 3.48
C ASN A 270 -23.75 16.74 2.21
N VAL A 271 -22.83 17.49 1.58
CA VAL A 271 -22.14 17.11 0.34
C VAL A 271 -20.65 16.97 0.58
N TYR A 272 -20.12 15.80 0.24
CA TYR A 272 -18.74 15.42 0.48
C TYR A 272 -18.03 15.05 -0.82
N THR A 273 -16.80 15.53 -0.96
CA THR A 273 -15.86 15.19 -2.03
C THR A 273 -14.75 14.31 -1.49
N ILE A 274 -14.44 13.21 -2.17
CA ILE A 274 -13.29 12.35 -1.85
C ILE A 274 -12.00 13.06 -2.28
N ILE A 275 -11.06 13.26 -1.35
CA ILE A 275 -9.71 13.74 -1.65
C ILE A 275 -8.87 12.57 -2.17
N ASP A 276 -8.89 11.43 -1.48
CA ASP A 276 -8.16 10.24 -1.90
C ASP A 276 -8.83 8.95 -1.38
N PHE A 277 -9.22 8.07 -2.31
CA PHE A 277 -9.85 6.79 -1.98
C PHE A 277 -9.01 5.89 -1.06
N PHE A 278 -7.68 5.85 -1.22
CA PHE A 278 -6.81 4.99 -0.42
C PHE A 278 -6.65 5.55 0.99
N PHE A 279 -6.58 6.88 1.14
CA PHE A 279 -6.56 7.51 2.45
C PHE A 279 -7.86 7.27 3.21
N THR A 280 -9.02 7.34 2.55
CA THR A 280 -10.31 6.98 3.16
C THR A 280 -10.33 5.54 3.67
N LEU A 281 -9.78 4.58 2.92
CA LEU A 281 -9.71 3.18 3.36
C LEU A 281 -8.70 3.00 4.51
N ASP A 282 -7.55 3.67 4.46
CA ASP A 282 -6.49 3.56 5.47
C ASP A 282 -6.88 4.13 6.84
N LYS A 283 -7.94 4.94 6.91
CA LYS A 283 -8.51 5.39 8.18
C LYS A 283 -8.87 4.25 9.12
N PHE A 284 -9.37 3.15 8.56
CA PHE A 284 -9.82 1.98 9.31
C PHE A 284 -8.72 0.94 9.53
N THR A 285 -7.48 1.27 9.15
CA THR A 285 -6.30 0.45 9.45
C THR A 285 -5.27 1.27 10.23
N LYS A 286 -4.54 2.16 9.56
CA LYS A 286 -3.43 2.93 10.13
C LYS A 286 -3.91 3.96 11.15
N SER A 287 -4.92 4.78 10.82
CA SER A 287 -5.41 5.81 11.74
C SER A 287 -6.15 5.20 12.94
N ALA A 288 -6.96 4.16 12.73
CA ALA A 288 -7.57 3.40 13.82
C ALA A 288 -6.53 2.89 14.83
N LYS A 289 -5.37 2.38 14.36
CA LYS A 289 -4.27 1.96 15.25
C LYS A 289 -3.74 3.11 16.11
N PHE A 290 -3.65 4.33 15.60
CA PHE A 290 -3.23 5.51 16.39
C PHE A 290 -4.32 6.00 17.37
N ILE A 291 -5.60 5.96 16.98
CA ILE A 291 -6.72 6.26 17.89
C ILE A 291 -6.65 5.33 19.12
N LEU A 292 -6.45 4.03 18.87
CA LEU A 292 -6.31 3.04 19.94
C LEU A 292 -5.04 3.25 20.77
N LYS A 293 -3.93 3.65 20.15
CA LYS A 293 -2.71 4.02 20.88
C LYS A 293 -2.97 5.13 21.88
N ASP A 294 -3.61 6.21 21.45
CA ASP A 294 -3.81 7.38 22.30
C ASP A 294 -4.75 7.06 23.46
N ALA A 295 -5.79 6.25 23.22
CA ALA A 295 -6.65 5.72 24.26
C ALA A 295 -5.90 4.81 25.26
N PHE A 296 -5.04 3.90 24.77
CA PHE A 296 -4.18 3.05 25.58
C PHE A 296 -3.26 3.90 26.47
N ASN A 297 -2.50 4.82 25.88
CA ASN A 297 -1.55 5.64 26.62
C ASN A 297 -2.28 6.48 27.68
N LYS A 298 -3.44 7.06 27.36
CA LYS A 298 -4.27 7.80 28.31
C LYS A 298 -4.72 6.94 29.49
N LYS A 299 -5.22 5.72 29.25
CA LYS A 299 -5.66 4.82 30.33
C LYS A 299 -4.51 4.40 31.24
N HIS A 300 -3.32 4.22 30.69
CA HIS A 300 -2.14 3.75 31.40
C HIS A 300 -1.24 4.88 31.95
N GLY A 301 -1.62 6.15 31.79
CA GLY A 301 -0.82 7.29 32.24
C GLY A 301 0.53 7.43 31.53
N LEU A 302 0.61 6.97 30.28
CA LEU A 302 1.82 6.99 29.45
C LEU A 302 1.87 8.27 28.60
N PRO A 303 3.06 8.81 28.30
CA PRO A 303 3.17 9.98 27.45
C PRO A 303 2.75 9.68 25.99
N PRO A 304 2.40 10.71 25.20
CA PRO A 304 1.92 10.53 23.81
C PRO A 304 2.89 9.77 22.89
N GLU A 305 4.19 9.92 23.10
CA GLU A 305 5.26 9.27 22.35
C GLU A 305 5.54 7.81 22.77
N ASP A 306 4.92 7.34 23.86
CA ASP A 306 5.13 5.98 24.35
C ASP A 306 4.68 4.93 23.33
N ARG A 307 5.47 3.86 23.23
CA ARG A 307 5.33 2.82 22.21
C ARG A 307 4.84 1.48 22.76
N THR A 308 4.53 1.38 24.05
CA THR A 308 4.07 0.16 24.72
C THR A 308 2.81 -0.41 24.05
N PHE A 309 1.89 0.46 23.64
CA PHE A 309 0.71 0.06 22.87
C PHE A 309 1.07 -0.75 21.62
N PHE A 310 2.14 -0.41 20.90
CA PHE A 310 2.50 -1.13 19.69
C PHE A 310 2.95 -2.56 19.99
N SER A 311 3.65 -2.78 21.10
CA SER A 311 4.00 -4.14 21.56
C SER A 311 2.74 -4.94 21.89
N PHE A 312 1.80 -4.34 22.65
CA PHE A 312 0.50 -4.94 22.95
C PHE A 312 -0.28 -5.28 21.67
N TYR A 313 -0.46 -4.31 20.76
CA TYR A 313 -1.23 -4.48 19.53
C TYR A 313 -0.61 -5.51 18.58
N ASN A 314 0.71 -5.53 18.48
CA ASN A 314 1.40 -6.47 17.62
C ASN A 314 1.25 -7.92 18.14
N LYS A 315 1.33 -8.12 19.46
CA LYS A 315 1.20 -9.44 20.06
C LYS A 315 -0.27 -9.87 20.12
N GLU A 316 -1.10 -9.15 20.87
CA GLU A 316 -2.47 -9.57 21.20
C GLU A 316 -3.40 -9.53 19.99
N PHE A 317 -3.35 -8.46 19.18
CA PHE A 317 -4.22 -8.34 18.02
C PHE A 317 -3.60 -8.94 16.76
N SER A 318 -2.38 -8.56 16.41
CA SER A 318 -1.85 -8.86 15.07
C SER A 318 -1.41 -10.32 14.94
N GLU A 319 -0.75 -10.87 15.95
CA GLU A 319 -0.24 -12.24 15.97
C GLU A 319 -1.29 -13.22 16.54
N ASP A 320 -1.69 -13.04 17.80
CA ASP A 320 -2.49 -14.03 18.53
C ASP A 320 -3.96 -14.08 18.07
N PHE A 321 -4.47 -12.98 17.50
CA PHE A 321 -5.85 -12.89 17.01
C PHE A 321 -5.95 -12.94 15.49
N LEU A 322 -5.49 -11.89 14.79
CA LEU A 322 -5.69 -11.71 13.34
C LEU A 322 -4.93 -12.76 12.52
N MET A 323 -3.61 -12.86 12.71
CA MET A 323 -2.81 -13.85 11.99
C MET A 323 -3.31 -15.26 12.29
N LYS A 324 -3.49 -15.62 13.57
CA LYS A 324 -3.94 -16.95 13.97
C LYS A 324 -5.25 -17.34 13.28
N LYS A 325 -6.29 -16.49 13.35
CA LYS A 325 -7.57 -16.75 12.67
C LYS A 325 -7.40 -16.96 11.16
N VAL A 326 -6.67 -16.08 10.48
CA VAL A 326 -6.48 -16.16 9.02
C VAL A 326 -5.69 -17.41 8.62
N LEU A 327 -4.61 -17.74 9.35
CA LEU A 327 -3.77 -18.88 9.03
C LEU A 327 -4.42 -20.22 9.41
N ASP A 328 -5.22 -20.28 10.48
CA ASP A 328 -5.98 -21.49 10.84
C ASP A 328 -7.06 -21.82 9.80
N GLU A 329 -7.68 -20.81 9.19
CA GLU A 329 -8.56 -21.01 8.03
C GLU A 329 -7.81 -21.51 6.79
N LEU A 330 -6.58 -21.03 6.58
CA LEU A 330 -5.75 -21.45 5.46
C LEU A 330 -5.18 -22.87 5.64
N PHE A 331 -4.87 -23.24 6.88
CA PHE A 331 -4.21 -24.48 7.25
C PHE A 331 -5.05 -25.23 8.29
N PRO A 332 -6.16 -25.86 7.92
CA PRO A 332 -7.03 -26.52 8.89
C PRO A 332 -6.32 -27.72 9.56
N ASP A 333 -6.60 -27.95 10.84
CA ASP A 333 -6.02 -29.03 11.64
C ASP A 333 -6.31 -30.44 11.07
N SER A 334 -7.40 -30.58 10.31
CA SER A 334 -7.74 -31.82 9.61
C SER A 334 -6.70 -32.24 8.55
N LEU A 335 -5.86 -31.30 8.10
CA LEU A 335 -4.84 -31.53 7.07
C LEU A 335 -3.43 -31.19 7.54
N TYR A 336 -3.25 -30.31 8.51
CA TYR A 336 -1.96 -29.78 8.91
C TYR A 336 -1.63 -30.07 10.36
N ILE A 337 -0.39 -30.48 10.60
CA ILE A 337 0.18 -30.58 11.94
C ILE A 337 0.65 -29.19 12.36
N LYS A 338 0.21 -28.74 13.54
CA LYS A 338 0.60 -27.48 14.18
C LYS A 338 1.72 -27.67 15.18
N LYS A 339 2.29 -26.55 15.62
CA LYS A 339 3.26 -26.57 16.72
C LYS A 339 2.57 -27.12 17.97
N LYS A 340 3.28 -27.98 18.69
CA LYS A 340 2.89 -28.39 20.04
C LYS A 340 3.10 -27.23 21.01
N GLU A 341 2.18 -27.06 21.95
CA GLU A 341 2.40 -26.19 23.10
C GLU A 341 3.52 -26.77 23.97
N THR A 342 4.46 -25.92 24.38
CA THR A 342 5.58 -26.31 25.24
C THR A 342 5.75 -25.28 26.35
N GLU A 343 6.15 -25.71 27.56
CA GLU A 343 6.38 -24.79 28.69
C GLU A 343 7.49 -23.76 28.41
N ASP A 344 8.45 -24.13 27.56
CA ASP A 344 9.51 -23.24 27.08
C ASP A 344 9.12 -22.61 25.74
N HIS A 345 8.72 -21.34 25.77
CA HIS A 345 8.36 -20.54 24.59
C HIS A 345 9.57 -19.89 23.89
N ASP A 346 10.81 -20.15 24.34
CA ASP A 346 11.98 -19.53 23.73
C ASP A 346 12.16 -19.98 22.27
N ASN A 347 12.30 -18.98 21.40
CA ASN A 347 12.52 -19.11 19.96
C ASN A 347 11.42 -19.92 19.24
N GLU A 348 10.20 -19.85 19.75
CA GLU A 348 9.02 -20.41 19.11
C GLU A 348 8.68 -19.65 17.82
N PRO A 349 8.37 -20.34 16.70
CA PRO A 349 7.85 -19.67 15.52
C PRO A 349 6.43 -19.13 15.79
N ASP A 350 6.15 -17.92 15.31
CA ASP A 350 4.82 -17.30 15.42
C ASP A 350 3.73 -18.21 14.84
N TYR A 351 4.01 -18.88 13.70
CA TYR A 351 3.16 -19.95 13.18
C TYR A 351 3.96 -21.07 12.50
N TYR A 352 3.50 -22.31 12.71
CA TYR A 352 4.02 -23.51 12.06
C TYR A 352 2.89 -24.37 11.53
N ALA A 353 3.01 -24.80 10.27
CA ALA A 353 2.14 -25.80 9.68
C ALA A 353 2.95 -26.82 8.88
N ARG A 354 2.70 -28.10 9.10
CA ARG A 354 3.27 -29.18 8.28
C ARG A 354 2.19 -30.07 7.69
N ASN A 355 2.27 -30.29 6.37
CA ASN A 355 1.54 -31.35 5.69
C ASN A 355 2.53 -32.27 5.01
N LYS A 356 2.62 -33.52 5.47
CA LYS A 356 3.56 -34.53 4.97
C LYS A 356 5.00 -34.02 4.97
N ASP A 357 5.56 -33.80 3.78
CA ASP A 357 6.93 -33.37 3.47
C ASP A 357 7.05 -31.85 3.24
N ARG A 358 6.02 -31.06 3.59
CA ARG A 358 5.98 -29.61 3.39
C ARG A 358 5.81 -28.90 4.72
N VAL A 359 6.74 -28.02 5.06
CA VAL A 359 6.75 -27.18 6.25
C VAL A 359 6.61 -25.72 5.85
N TYR A 360 5.71 -25.00 6.52
CA TYR A 360 5.55 -23.56 6.40
C TYR A 360 5.86 -22.93 7.75
N PHE A 361 6.85 -22.05 7.78
CA PHE A 361 7.18 -21.23 8.94
C PHE A 361 6.76 -19.80 8.67
N PHE A 362 5.96 -19.23 9.56
CA PHE A 362 5.66 -17.80 9.51
C PHE A 362 6.33 -17.10 10.68
N GLU A 363 6.92 -15.96 10.36
CA GLU A 363 7.31 -14.91 11.28
C GLU A 363 6.43 -13.70 10.98
N ASN A 364 5.67 -13.24 11.97
CA ASN A 364 4.82 -12.06 11.85
C ASN A 364 5.57 -10.80 12.28
N LYS A 365 5.49 -9.77 11.44
CA LYS A 365 6.06 -8.46 11.72
C LYS A 365 5.08 -7.36 11.32
N ASP A 366 4.26 -6.96 12.30
CA ASP A 366 3.48 -5.74 12.19
C ASP A 366 4.36 -4.53 12.55
N VAL A 367 5.00 -3.95 11.54
CA VAL A 367 5.93 -2.83 11.70
C VAL A 367 5.54 -1.66 10.81
N MET A 368 5.67 -0.46 11.36
CA MET A 368 5.44 0.79 10.64
C MET A 368 6.77 1.43 10.22
N ILE A 369 6.75 2.10 9.08
CA ILE A 369 7.86 2.90 8.58
C ILE A 369 7.64 4.36 8.96
N ALA A 370 8.71 5.01 9.43
CA ALA A 370 8.66 6.42 9.79
C ALA A 370 8.42 7.28 8.54
N LYS A 371 7.61 8.33 8.71
CA LYS A 371 7.23 9.30 7.69
C LYS A 371 8.40 9.80 6.83
N GLY A 372 9.46 10.30 7.49
CA GLY A 372 10.65 10.82 6.79
C GLY A 372 11.45 9.76 6.02
N VAL A 373 11.25 8.47 6.29
CA VAL A 373 11.80 7.38 5.47
C VAL A 373 10.89 7.10 4.28
N LYS A 374 9.56 7.04 4.52
CA LYS A 374 8.56 6.79 3.47
C LYS A 374 8.67 7.78 2.32
N SER A 375 8.67 9.09 2.61
CA SER A 375 8.68 10.14 1.60
C SER A 375 10.06 10.43 1.00
N SER A 376 11.14 9.87 1.54
CA SER A 376 12.51 10.21 1.12
C SER A 376 12.87 9.73 -0.28
N GLY A 377 12.44 8.52 -0.64
CA GLY A 377 12.98 7.78 -1.79
C GLY A 377 14.50 7.52 -1.74
N ASP A 378 15.13 7.75 -0.59
CA ASP A 378 16.55 7.53 -0.34
C ASP A 378 16.77 6.04 -0.02
N ILE A 379 17.46 5.35 -0.92
CA ILE A 379 17.64 3.90 -0.80
C ILE A 379 18.41 3.49 0.45
N GLU A 380 19.37 4.31 0.90
CA GLU A 380 20.16 4.00 2.08
C GLU A 380 19.31 4.09 3.35
N LYS A 381 18.51 5.17 3.47
CA LYS A 381 17.55 5.30 4.58
C LYS A 381 16.49 4.20 4.58
N ILE A 382 15.99 3.82 3.39
CA ILE A 382 15.02 2.73 3.26
C ILE A 382 15.68 1.41 3.68
N ASN A 383 16.88 1.11 3.19
CA ASN A 383 17.61 -0.11 3.55
C ASN A 383 17.89 -0.19 5.05
N GLU A 384 18.36 0.89 5.67
CA GLU A 384 18.61 0.95 7.11
C GLU A 384 17.34 0.66 7.92
N ALA A 385 16.21 1.25 7.52
CA ALA A 385 14.92 1.00 8.14
C ALA A 385 14.51 -0.47 7.98
N LEU A 386 14.60 -1.04 6.78
CA LEU A 386 14.27 -2.45 6.52
C LEU A 386 15.19 -3.41 7.31
N GLN A 387 16.50 -3.15 7.36
CA GLN A 387 17.44 -3.95 8.14
C GLN A 387 17.11 -3.91 9.62
N THR A 388 16.81 -2.74 10.16
CA THR A 388 16.43 -2.56 11.57
C THR A 388 15.16 -3.33 11.91
N LYS A 389 14.17 -3.35 11.01
CA LYS A 389 12.88 -4.02 11.25
C LYS A 389 12.93 -5.53 11.01
N PHE A 390 13.75 -6.02 10.08
CA PHE A 390 13.67 -7.41 9.62
C PHE A 390 14.95 -8.24 9.79
N ASN A 391 16.11 -7.61 10.01
CA ASN A 391 17.42 -8.29 10.02
C ASN A 391 18.27 -8.04 11.30
N LYS A 392 17.74 -7.38 12.33
CA LYS A 392 18.53 -7.08 13.55
C LYS A 392 18.59 -8.27 14.51
N GLY A 393 19.78 -8.85 14.70
CA GLY A 393 20.02 -9.91 15.70
C GLY A 393 19.17 -11.16 15.44
N LYS A 394 18.44 -11.65 16.45
CA LYS A 394 17.51 -12.79 16.31
C LYS A 394 16.12 -12.38 15.79
N ILE A 395 15.83 -11.09 15.60
CA ILE A 395 14.49 -10.59 15.25
C ILE A 395 14.21 -10.78 13.76
N GLY A 396 12.93 -11.03 13.39
CA GLY A 396 12.50 -11.11 12.00
C GLY A 396 13.05 -12.35 11.32
N ILE A 397 13.82 -12.16 10.25
CA ILE A 397 14.38 -13.30 9.50
C ILE A 397 15.31 -14.18 10.35
N GLY A 398 15.83 -13.66 11.48
CA GLY A 398 16.62 -14.44 12.43
C GLY A 398 15.85 -15.60 13.07
N GLN A 399 14.56 -15.41 13.41
CA GLN A 399 13.72 -16.45 14.02
C GLN A 399 13.40 -17.56 13.01
N LEU A 400 13.12 -17.19 11.75
CA LEU A 400 12.97 -18.16 10.65
C LEU A 400 14.22 -19.00 10.46
N ILE A 401 15.40 -18.36 10.42
CA ILE A 401 16.69 -19.06 10.28
C ILE A 401 16.92 -20.03 11.44
N TYR A 402 16.61 -19.61 12.67
CA TYR A 402 16.73 -20.46 13.84
C TYR A 402 15.84 -21.71 13.72
N SER A 403 14.56 -21.53 13.38
CA SER A 403 13.61 -22.62 13.18
C SER A 403 14.00 -23.57 12.04
N ILE A 404 14.56 -23.05 10.95
CA ILE A 404 15.11 -23.86 9.86
C ILE A 404 16.25 -24.74 10.36
N LYS A 405 17.22 -24.16 11.07
CA LYS A 405 18.37 -24.90 11.61
C LYS A 405 17.94 -26.00 12.57
N GLN A 406 16.94 -25.73 13.42
CA GLN A 406 16.35 -26.71 14.33
C GLN A 406 15.77 -27.93 13.57
N ILE A 407 14.99 -27.72 12.50
CA ILE A 407 14.43 -28.82 11.72
C ILE A 407 15.53 -29.60 10.96
N VAL A 408 16.49 -28.89 10.36
CA VAL A 408 17.56 -29.55 9.62
C VAL A 408 18.41 -30.42 10.56
N ASN A 409 18.69 -29.92 11.76
CA ASN A 409 19.52 -30.60 12.78
C ASN A 409 18.73 -31.57 13.67
N LYS A 410 17.43 -31.77 13.42
CA LYS A 410 16.54 -32.70 14.15
C LYS A 410 16.33 -32.37 15.63
N THR A 411 16.40 -31.09 15.98
CA THR A 411 16.21 -30.62 17.36
C THR A 411 14.90 -29.85 17.57
N PHE A 412 14.03 -29.79 16.56
CA PHE A 412 12.82 -28.97 16.58
C PHE A 412 11.79 -29.49 17.60
N LYS A 413 11.68 -28.83 18.76
CA LYS A 413 10.86 -29.25 19.91
C LYS A 413 9.34 -29.23 19.68
N PHE A 414 8.87 -28.49 18.67
CA PHE A 414 7.44 -28.29 18.45
C PHE A 414 6.77 -29.35 17.56
N ASP A 415 7.54 -30.27 16.96
CA ASP A 415 7.01 -31.37 16.13
C ASP A 415 8.02 -32.53 15.99
N ASP A 416 7.88 -33.56 16.84
CA ASP A 416 8.73 -34.76 16.79
C ASP A 416 8.71 -35.48 15.44
N GLY A 417 7.59 -35.39 14.72
CA GLY A 417 7.44 -35.99 13.40
C GLY A 417 8.33 -35.31 12.35
N ALA A 418 8.64 -34.02 12.53
CA ALA A 418 9.57 -33.31 11.67
C ALA A 418 11.01 -33.80 11.87
N ASN A 419 11.41 -34.06 13.12
CA ASN A 419 12.76 -34.54 13.45
C ASN A 419 13.06 -35.96 12.92
N LYS A 420 12.05 -36.72 12.51
CA LYS A 420 12.21 -38.07 11.94
C LYS A 420 12.38 -38.08 10.41
N ARG A 421 12.31 -36.92 9.75
CA ARG A 421 12.24 -36.82 8.28
C ARG A 421 13.42 -36.06 7.69
N ASN A 422 13.98 -36.55 6.59
CA ASN A 422 15.08 -35.92 5.85
C ASN A 422 14.66 -35.24 4.53
N ASP A 423 13.38 -35.34 4.18
CA ASP A 423 12.82 -34.90 2.89
C ASP A 423 11.92 -33.65 3.02
N LEU A 424 11.97 -32.97 4.17
CA LEU A 424 11.13 -31.82 4.46
C LEU A 424 11.54 -30.63 3.59
N VAL A 425 10.62 -30.17 2.74
CA VAL A 425 10.76 -28.89 2.04
C VAL A 425 10.19 -27.78 2.92
N ILE A 426 11.06 -26.84 3.28
CA ILE A 426 10.78 -25.76 4.22
C ILE A 426 10.55 -24.46 3.44
N TYR A 427 9.39 -23.84 3.66
CA TYR A 427 9.02 -22.54 3.12
C TYR A 427 9.05 -21.49 4.25
N PRO A 428 10.13 -20.69 4.35
CA PRO A 428 10.19 -19.56 5.26
C PRO A 428 9.36 -18.39 4.72
N ILE A 429 8.46 -17.87 5.57
CA ILE A 429 7.52 -16.81 5.20
C ILE A 429 7.61 -15.69 6.23
N LEU A 430 7.96 -14.49 5.78
CA LEU A 430 7.86 -13.28 6.56
C LEU A 430 6.51 -12.63 6.26
N LEU A 431 5.61 -12.69 7.23
CA LEU A 431 4.28 -12.11 7.18
C LEU A 431 4.34 -10.66 7.69
N VAL A 432 3.86 -9.72 6.87
CA VAL A 432 3.87 -8.28 7.19
C VAL A 432 2.46 -7.70 7.16
N SER A 433 2.26 -6.53 7.77
CA SER A 433 0.93 -5.91 7.89
C SER A 433 0.65 -4.77 6.91
N ASP A 434 1.71 -4.15 6.35
CA ASP A 434 1.64 -2.95 5.52
C ASP A 434 2.03 -3.25 4.06
N ARG A 435 1.20 -2.77 3.12
CA ARG A 435 1.41 -2.92 1.67
C ARG A 435 2.69 -2.26 1.16
N ILE A 436 3.29 -1.33 1.91
CA ILE A 436 4.59 -0.74 1.56
C ILE A 436 5.68 -1.80 1.35
N PHE A 437 5.60 -2.93 2.07
CA PHE A 437 6.53 -4.03 1.93
C PHE A 437 6.30 -4.90 0.68
N MET A 438 5.18 -4.68 -0.03
CA MET A 438 4.91 -5.29 -1.34
C MET A 438 5.46 -4.46 -2.50
N CYS A 439 6.29 -3.44 -2.24
CA CYS A 439 7.02 -2.75 -3.30
C CYS A 439 7.92 -3.70 -4.10
N GLN A 440 8.07 -3.41 -5.40
CA GLN A 440 8.92 -4.18 -6.29
C GLN A 440 10.38 -4.15 -5.77
N GLY A 441 11.01 -5.32 -5.67
CA GLY A 441 12.39 -5.46 -5.18
C GLY A 441 12.54 -5.68 -3.68
N ILE A 442 11.55 -5.36 -2.84
CA ILE A 442 11.64 -5.54 -1.38
C ILE A 442 11.88 -7.01 -1.00
N ASN A 443 11.11 -7.95 -1.58
CA ASN A 443 11.30 -9.37 -1.32
C ASN A 443 12.71 -9.83 -1.71
N HIS A 444 13.25 -9.34 -2.83
CA HIS A 444 14.61 -9.66 -3.27
C HIS A 444 15.65 -9.15 -2.27
N ARG A 445 15.52 -7.89 -1.84
CA ARG A 445 16.43 -7.24 -0.88
C ARG A 445 16.45 -7.98 0.46
N ILE A 446 15.29 -8.30 1.04
CA ILE A 446 15.21 -9.03 2.31
C ILE A 446 15.69 -10.48 2.13
N ASN A 447 15.35 -11.15 1.03
CA ASN A 447 15.82 -12.52 0.76
C ASN A 447 17.35 -12.60 0.61
N THR A 448 17.98 -11.55 0.05
CA THR A 448 19.44 -11.46 -0.05
C THR A 448 20.08 -11.46 1.34
N TRP A 449 19.55 -10.67 2.28
CA TRP A 449 20.01 -10.67 3.67
C TRP A 449 19.71 -11.99 4.39
N PHE A 450 18.54 -12.57 4.14
CA PHE A 450 18.17 -13.88 4.69
C PHE A 450 19.16 -14.97 4.27
N ARG A 451 19.47 -15.09 2.98
CA ARG A 451 20.44 -16.07 2.45
C ARG A 451 21.83 -15.86 3.03
N ALA A 452 22.32 -14.61 3.06
CA ALA A 452 23.62 -14.28 3.64
C ALA A 452 23.72 -14.71 5.10
N LYS A 453 22.65 -14.50 5.89
CA LYS A 453 22.61 -14.84 7.32
C LYS A 453 22.34 -16.34 7.58
N LEU A 454 21.60 -16.99 6.70
CA LEU A 454 21.30 -18.42 6.77
C LEU A 454 22.59 -19.26 6.60
N GLY A 455 23.47 -18.83 5.69
CA GLY A 455 24.76 -19.47 5.40
C GLY A 455 24.72 -20.42 4.21
N ASN A 456 25.88 -20.65 3.59
CA ASN A 456 25.98 -21.39 2.32
C ASN A 456 25.49 -22.84 2.39
N GLU A 457 25.76 -23.55 3.49
CA GLU A 457 25.35 -24.94 3.72
C GLU A 457 23.84 -25.14 3.52
N TYR A 458 23.04 -24.24 4.09
CA TYR A 458 21.59 -24.30 4.02
C TYR A 458 21.05 -23.65 2.74
N THR A 459 21.76 -22.68 2.17
CA THR A 459 21.33 -21.98 0.94
C THR A 459 21.45 -22.86 -0.30
N ILE A 460 22.42 -23.78 -0.34
CA ILE A 460 22.59 -24.74 -1.43
C ILE A 460 21.61 -25.93 -1.29
N ASN A 461 21.07 -26.17 -0.09
CA ASN A 461 20.10 -27.22 0.14
C ASN A 461 18.77 -26.91 -0.59
N PRO A 462 18.39 -27.69 -1.62
CA PRO A 462 17.19 -27.42 -2.41
C PRO A 462 15.88 -27.59 -1.62
N LEU A 463 15.95 -28.20 -0.43
CA LEU A 463 14.81 -28.37 0.47
C LEU A 463 14.51 -27.11 1.28
N VAL A 464 15.46 -26.21 1.49
CA VAL A 464 15.22 -24.91 2.10
C VAL A 464 14.91 -23.90 0.99
N LYS A 465 13.70 -23.37 0.98
CA LYS A 465 13.28 -22.40 -0.05
C LYS A 465 13.66 -20.98 0.33
N ASP A 466 13.66 -20.12 -0.68
CA ASP A 466 13.84 -18.68 -0.50
C ASP A 466 12.74 -18.07 0.37
N LEU A 467 13.11 -16.98 1.03
CA LEU A 467 12.19 -16.19 1.83
C LEU A 467 11.08 -15.62 0.95
N THR A 468 9.85 -15.92 1.33
CA THR A 468 8.66 -15.23 0.80
C THR A 468 8.24 -14.14 1.78
N VAL A 469 8.15 -12.91 1.30
CA VAL A 469 7.58 -11.78 2.02
C VAL A 469 6.17 -11.57 1.49
N ILE A 470 5.17 -11.65 2.36
CA ILE A 470 3.75 -11.54 2.00
C ILE A 470 3.03 -10.70 3.04
N ASP A 471 2.15 -9.80 2.62
CA ASP A 471 1.29 -9.07 3.54
C ASP A 471 0.02 -9.87 3.89
N ILE A 472 -0.53 -9.63 5.08
CA ILE A 472 -1.75 -10.30 5.55
C ILE A 472 -2.96 -10.01 4.64
N ASP A 473 -3.05 -8.82 4.04
CA ASP A 473 -4.16 -8.47 3.13
C ASP A 473 -4.15 -9.37 1.89
N THR A 474 -2.97 -9.71 1.36
CA THR A 474 -2.83 -10.68 0.28
C THR A 474 -3.38 -12.05 0.66
N ILE A 475 -3.10 -12.53 1.88
CA ILE A 475 -3.63 -13.83 2.33
C ILE A 475 -5.15 -13.76 2.48
N ILE A 476 -5.68 -12.73 3.14
CA ILE A 476 -7.13 -12.50 3.30
C ILE A 476 -7.83 -12.45 1.93
N TYR A 477 -7.30 -11.68 0.99
CA TYR A 477 -7.86 -11.54 -0.35
C TYR A 477 -7.87 -12.87 -1.12
N TRP A 478 -6.84 -13.70 -0.95
CA TRP A 478 -6.75 -14.99 -1.61
C TRP A 478 -7.49 -16.10 -0.88
N LEU A 479 -7.80 -15.94 0.40
CA LEU A 479 -8.35 -16.99 1.26
C LEU A 479 -9.54 -17.74 0.61
N PRO A 480 -10.51 -17.06 -0.03
CA PRO A 480 -11.59 -17.75 -0.73
C PRO A 480 -11.13 -18.70 -1.85
N TYR A 481 -10.09 -18.35 -2.59
CA TYR A 481 -9.47 -19.21 -3.61
C TYR A 481 -8.58 -20.29 -2.99
N LEU A 482 -7.85 -19.97 -1.92
CA LEU A 482 -6.95 -20.92 -1.26
C LEU A 482 -7.71 -22.06 -0.58
N LYS A 483 -8.89 -21.77 -0.01
CA LYS A 483 -9.75 -22.76 0.65
C LYS A 483 -10.38 -23.78 -0.31
N GLN A 484 -10.52 -23.44 -1.60
CA GLN A 484 -11.06 -24.38 -2.60
C GLN A 484 -10.15 -25.58 -2.82
N ASN A 485 -8.83 -25.40 -2.68
CA ASN A 485 -7.85 -26.48 -2.82
C ASN A 485 -6.60 -26.17 -2.00
N HIS A 486 -6.31 -27.00 -0.99
CA HIS A 486 -5.13 -26.86 -0.12
C HIS A 486 -3.78 -26.82 -0.87
N LYS A 487 -3.71 -27.30 -2.12
CA LYS A 487 -2.51 -27.20 -2.96
C LYS A 487 -2.28 -25.80 -3.54
N ASN A 488 -3.30 -24.93 -3.56
CA ASN A 488 -3.22 -23.60 -4.18
C ASN A 488 -2.13 -22.76 -3.52
N PHE A 489 -2.12 -22.67 -2.19
CA PHE A 489 -1.10 -21.90 -1.46
C PHE A 489 0.31 -22.40 -1.77
N ARG A 490 0.52 -23.73 -1.67
CA ARG A 490 1.77 -24.39 -2.03
C ARG A 490 2.23 -24.01 -3.44
N ASN A 491 1.34 -24.11 -4.43
CA ASN A 491 1.67 -23.85 -5.82
C ASN A 491 2.11 -22.40 -6.03
N ILE A 492 1.44 -21.44 -5.37
CA ILE A 492 1.76 -20.01 -5.49
C ILE A 492 3.13 -19.72 -4.91
N ILE A 493 3.40 -20.13 -3.67
CA ILE A 493 4.68 -19.83 -3.02
C ILE A 493 5.85 -20.57 -3.70
N HIS A 494 5.60 -21.81 -4.16
CA HIS A 494 6.61 -22.58 -4.88
C HIS A 494 6.94 -21.93 -6.22
N ASN A 495 5.93 -21.49 -6.97
CA ASN A 495 6.15 -20.77 -8.22
C ASN A 495 6.81 -19.42 -8.00
N HIS A 496 6.46 -18.71 -6.92
CA HIS A 496 7.08 -17.43 -6.57
C HIS A 496 8.59 -17.58 -6.33
N THR A 497 8.98 -18.53 -5.46
CA THR A 497 10.39 -18.80 -5.14
C THR A 497 11.19 -19.28 -6.35
N ASN A 498 10.61 -20.11 -7.23
CA ASN A 498 11.24 -20.50 -8.48
C ASN A 498 11.45 -19.30 -9.42
N VAL A 499 10.45 -18.42 -9.56
CA VAL A 499 10.57 -17.26 -10.44
C VAL A 499 11.63 -16.26 -9.95
N MET A 500 11.77 -16.07 -8.64
CA MET A 500 12.81 -15.20 -8.08
C MET A 500 14.24 -15.65 -8.41
N THR A 501 14.46 -16.94 -8.65
CA THR A 501 15.79 -17.52 -8.87
C THR A 501 16.16 -17.72 -10.34
N ASP A 502 15.21 -17.61 -11.26
CA ASP A 502 15.36 -18.08 -12.65
C ASP A 502 16.10 -17.11 -13.62
N ALA A 503 17.04 -16.30 -13.13
CA ALA A 503 17.81 -15.37 -13.97
C ALA A 503 18.94 -16.12 -14.70
N PHE A 504 18.90 -16.12 -16.04
CA PHE A 504 19.99 -16.55 -16.96
C PHE A 504 20.11 -18.03 -17.40
N LYS A 505 19.07 -18.85 -17.34
CA LYS A 505 19.12 -20.21 -17.95
C LYS A 505 18.92 -20.26 -19.47
N THR A 506 18.67 -19.13 -20.16
CA THR A 506 18.40 -19.12 -21.61
C THR A 506 19.27 -18.09 -22.33
N LYS A 507 20.15 -18.57 -23.22
CA LYS A 507 20.94 -17.72 -24.13
C LYS A 507 20.00 -16.96 -25.07
N PRO A 508 20.04 -15.62 -25.11
CA PRO A 508 19.19 -14.84 -26.00
C PRO A 508 19.63 -15.00 -27.47
N LYS A 509 18.67 -15.24 -28.37
CA LYS A 509 18.87 -15.28 -29.83
C LYS A 509 18.49 -13.96 -30.54
N ARG A 510 18.35 -12.85 -29.81
CA ARG A 510 17.72 -11.60 -30.33
C ARG A 510 18.72 -10.45 -30.51
N LYS A 511 18.33 -9.46 -31.34
CA LYS A 511 19.07 -8.19 -31.58
C LYS A 511 19.28 -7.41 -30.26
N TYR A 512 20.27 -6.52 -30.23
CA TYR A 512 20.72 -5.83 -29.01
C TYR A 512 19.61 -5.01 -28.30
N VAL A 513 18.77 -4.27 -29.04
CA VAL A 513 17.67 -3.48 -28.45
C VAL A 513 16.58 -4.39 -27.86
N ASP A 514 16.22 -5.48 -28.57
CA ASP A 514 15.28 -6.49 -28.08
C ASP A 514 15.81 -7.25 -26.86
N LEU A 515 17.14 -7.32 -26.71
CA LEU A 515 17.81 -7.98 -25.59
C LEU A 515 17.64 -7.17 -24.31
N MET A 516 17.85 -5.85 -24.35
CA MET A 516 17.74 -5.00 -23.15
C MET A 516 16.31 -4.94 -22.64
N GLU A 517 15.32 -4.78 -23.52
CA GLU A 517 13.90 -4.82 -23.12
C GLU A 517 13.50 -6.19 -22.56
N PHE A 518 14.00 -7.27 -23.17
CA PHE A 518 13.77 -8.63 -22.68
C PHE A 518 14.38 -8.87 -21.29
N LEU A 519 15.62 -8.40 -21.07
CA LEU A 519 16.29 -8.50 -19.77
C LEU A 519 15.54 -7.69 -18.72
N GLN A 520 15.11 -6.46 -19.03
CA GLN A 520 14.32 -5.63 -18.13
C GLN A 520 13.01 -6.31 -17.72
N ARG A 521 12.26 -6.88 -18.68
CA ARG A 521 11.02 -7.62 -18.41
C ARG A 521 11.24 -8.86 -17.55
N LYS A 522 12.38 -9.54 -17.71
CA LYS A 522 12.76 -10.67 -16.85
C LYS A 522 13.08 -10.22 -15.42
N ILE A 523 13.86 -9.14 -15.27
CA ILE A 523 14.19 -8.55 -13.96
C ILE A 523 12.92 -8.11 -13.25
N GLU A 524 12.04 -7.37 -13.93
CA GLU A 524 10.73 -7.00 -13.37
C GLU A 524 9.94 -8.23 -12.91
N LYS A 525 9.90 -9.29 -13.73
CA LYS A 525 9.20 -10.52 -13.35
C LYS A 525 9.82 -11.16 -12.11
N GLN A 526 11.12 -11.06 -11.90
CA GLN A 526 11.80 -11.58 -10.70
C GLN A 526 11.50 -10.74 -9.47
N LEU A 527 11.62 -9.42 -9.59
CA LEU A 527 11.46 -8.48 -8.49
C LEU A 527 10.00 -8.24 -8.08
N ARG A 528 9.03 -8.70 -8.88
CA ARG A 528 7.60 -8.61 -8.54
C ARG A 528 7.31 -9.27 -7.18
N PRO A 529 6.57 -8.58 -6.30
CA PRO A 529 6.14 -9.15 -5.02
C PRO A 529 5.21 -10.35 -5.24
N ILE A 530 5.02 -11.17 -4.21
CA ILE A 530 4.14 -12.33 -4.29
C ILE A 530 2.68 -11.94 -4.52
N SER A 531 2.23 -10.83 -3.93
CA SER A 531 0.87 -10.29 -4.05
C SER A 531 0.39 -10.13 -5.50
N GLU A 532 1.32 -10.05 -6.45
CA GLU A 532 1.03 -9.83 -7.87
C GLU A 532 1.11 -11.08 -8.74
N ARG A 533 1.42 -12.22 -8.13
CA ARG A 533 1.52 -13.50 -8.84
C ARG A 533 0.14 -14.05 -9.23
N LEU A 534 -0.92 -13.61 -8.55
CA LEU A 534 -2.30 -14.02 -8.80
C LEU A 534 -3.23 -12.89 -9.28
N ARG A 535 -2.74 -11.79 -9.85
CA ARG A 535 -3.60 -10.69 -10.34
C ARG A 535 -4.76 -11.13 -11.28
N ARG A 536 -4.65 -12.30 -11.92
CA ARG A 536 -5.69 -12.85 -12.80
C ARG A 536 -6.81 -13.59 -12.05
N VAL A 537 -6.54 -14.07 -10.84
CA VAL A 537 -7.55 -14.66 -9.97
C VAL A 537 -8.25 -13.51 -9.26
N ARG A 538 -9.42 -13.14 -9.77
CA ARG A 538 -10.25 -12.10 -9.16
C ARG A 538 -11.10 -12.72 -8.07
N LEU A 539 -11.20 -12.03 -6.94
CA LEU A 539 -12.21 -12.33 -5.93
C LEU A 539 -13.58 -12.35 -6.60
N GLU A 540 -14.31 -13.46 -6.46
CA GLU A 540 -15.66 -13.55 -7.01
C GLU A 540 -16.56 -12.48 -6.37
N PRO A 541 -17.38 -11.75 -7.16
CA PRO A 541 -18.20 -10.65 -6.64
C PRO A 541 -19.06 -11.02 -5.43
N LYS A 542 -19.53 -12.27 -5.34
CA LYS A 542 -20.33 -12.79 -4.21
C LYS A 542 -19.66 -12.59 -2.85
N TYR A 543 -18.32 -12.69 -2.76
CA TYR A 543 -17.61 -12.50 -1.50
C TYR A 543 -17.63 -11.03 -1.08
N LEU A 544 -17.44 -10.11 -2.02
CA LEU A 544 -17.54 -8.69 -1.74
C LEU A 544 -18.98 -8.29 -1.38
N LEU A 545 -19.96 -8.73 -2.17
CA LEU A 545 -21.38 -8.43 -1.94
C LEU A 545 -21.86 -8.97 -0.59
N SER A 546 -21.34 -10.12 -0.14
CA SER A 546 -21.66 -10.68 1.18
C SER A 546 -21.32 -9.75 2.35
N LEU A 547 -20.34 -8.85 2.18
CA LEU A 547 -19.96 -7.87 3.22
C LEU A 547 -20.97 -6.72 3.36
N PHE A 548 -21.83 -6.50 2.36
CA PHE A 548 -22.77 -5.37 2.29
C PHE A 548 -24.24 -5.79 2.33
N LYS A 549 -24.55 -7.07 2.61
CA LYS A 549 -25.94 -7.58 2.60
C LYS A 549 -26.88 -6.84 3.55
N ASP A 550 -26.33 -6.29 4.63
CA ASP A 550 -27.02 -5.47 5.64
C ASP A 550 -27.23 -4.01 5.21
N ILE A 551 -26.49 -3.53 4.22
CA ILE A 551 -26.56 -2.14 3.72
C ILE A 551 -27.41 -2.05 2.44
N PHE A 552 -27.20 -2.99 1.51
CA PHE A 552 -27.92 -3.06 0.24
C PHE A 552 -28.67 -4.40 0.20
N PRO A 553 -29.92 -4.46 0.69
CA PRO A 553 -30.71 -5.68 0.59
C PRO A 553 -30.82 -6.11 -0.88
N GLU A 554 -30.59 -7.41 -1.14
CA GLU A 554 -30.71 -8.00 -2.47
C GLU A 554 -32.10 -7.66 -3.04
N LYS A 555 -32.14 -6.93 -4.16
CA LYS A 555 -33.36 -6.77 -4.97
C LYS A 555 -33.52 -7.93 -5.93
#